data_AF-A0A970E8M8-F1
#
_entry.id   AF-A0A970E8M8-F1
#
_cell.length_a   1.000
_cell.length_b   1.000
_cell.length_c   1.000
_cell.angle_alpha   90.00
_cell.angle_beta   90.00
_cell.angle_gamma   90.00
#
_symmetry.space_group_name_H-M   'P 1'
#
loop_
_entity.id
_entity.type
_entity.pdbx_description
1 polymer ?
#
loop_
_entity_poly.entity_id
_entity_poly.type
_entity_poly.pdbx_seq_one_letter_code
_entity_poly.pdbx_strand_id
1 'polypeptide(L)'
;MKKVAVVFKSKYGSTEKYAKWIAEDTCAEIFKVSEIKADKLEEFDTIVYCGGLYAGGILGFSFIKNNYYKFCDKKLIVVAVGATLKKDEELDDDTKGMIATYGQVADFTNKNAITPIINAINN
;
A
#
# COMPACT_ATOMS: atom_id res chain seq x y z
N MET A 1 -14.80 -5.75 -15.63
CA MET A 1 -14.09 -5.96 -14.35
C MET A 1 -13.07 -4.83 -14.22
N LYS A 2 -12.96 -4.20 -13.04
CA LYS A 2 -11.94 -3.17 -12.82
C LYS A 2 -10.56 -3.85 -12.83
N LYS A 3 -9.61 -3.32 -13.61
CA LYS A 3 -8.22 -3.80 -13.62
C LYS A 3 -7.45 -3.16 -12.48
N VAL A 4 -6.88 -3.98 -11.61
CA VAL A 4 -6.11 -3.53 -10.44
C VAL A 4 -4.64 -3.86 -10.64
N ALA A 5 -3.78 -2.90 -10.39
CA ALA A 5 -2.33 -3.08 -10.28
C ALA A 5 -1.86 -2.83 -8.86
N VAL A 6 -1.11 -3.78 -8.29
CA VAL A 6 -0.38 -3.61 -7.04
C VAL A 6 1.09 -3.37 -7.36
N VAL A 7 1.58 -2.19 -7.05
CA VAL A 7 2.99 -1.82 -7.25
C VAL A 7 3.66 -1.70 -5.90
N PHE A 8 4.82 -2.33 -5.70
CA PHE A 8 5.48 -2.29 -4.40
C PHE A 8 6.98 -2.00 -4.44
N LYS A 9 7.50 -1.45 -3.34
CA LYS A 9 8.93 -1.42 -3.03
C LYS A 9 9.16 -1.89 -1.60
N SER A 10 10.01 -2.91 -1.45
CA SER A 10 10.30 -3.53 -0.17
C SER A 10 11.81 -3.57 0.06
N LYS A 11 12.25 -3.29 1.30
CA LYS A 11 13.66 -3.43 1.71
C LYS A 11 13.92 -4.77 2.41
N TYR A 12 13.00 -5.19 3.28
CA TYR A 12 13.14 -6.37 4.15
C TYR A 12 12.07 -7.45 3.92
N GLY A 13 11.27 -7.34 2.86
CA GLY A 13 10.25 -8.32 2.52
C GLY A 13 8.85 -8.06 3.11
N SER A 14 8.72 -7.32 4.21
CA SER A 14 7.41 -7.09 4.84
C SER A 14 6.38 -6.45 3.89
N THR A 15 6.76 -5.38 3.17
CA THR A 15 5.87 -4.73 2.20
C THR A 15 5.49 -5.65 1.04
N GLU A 16 6.42 -6.48 0.59
CA GLU A 16 6.17 -7.45 -0.48
C GLU A 16 5.13 -8.50 -0.05
N LYS A 17 5.19 -8.96 1.20
CA LYS A 17 4.21 -9.90 1.76
C LYS A 17 2.79 -9.31 1.70
N TYR A 18 2.60 -8.07 2.14
CA TYR A 18 1.29 -7.41 2.04
C TYR A 18 0.86 -7.18 0.60
N ALA A 19 1.77 -6.74 -0.27
CA ALA A 19 1.46 -6.54 -1.68
C ALA A 19 0.97 -7.84 -2.35
N LYS A 20 1.60 -8.98 -2.04
CA LYS A 20 1.16 -10.30 -2.51
C LYS A 20 -0.22 -10.67 -1.98
N TRP A 21 -0.46 -10.51 -0.69
CA TRP A 21 -1.79 -10.79 -0.13
C TRP A 21 -2.89 -9.93 -0.74
N ILE A 22 -2.63 -8.63 -0.95
CA ILE A 22 -3.57 -7.73 -1.61
C ILE A 22 -3.81 -8.20 -3.05
N ALA A 23 -2.76 -8.54 -3.79
CA ALA A 23 -2.87 -8.99 -5.17
C ALA A 23 -3.67 -10.29 -5.29
N GLU A 24 -3.42 -11.27 -4.41
CA GLU A 24 -4.18 -12.51 -4.33
C GLU A 24 -5.67 -12.26 -4.10
N ASP A 25 -6.02 -11.46 -3.08
CA ASP A 25 -7.42 -11.28 -2.66
C ASP A 25 -8.22 -10.34 -3.58
N THR A 26 -7.53 -9.60 -4.46
CA THR A 26 -8.14 -8.71 -5.47
C THR A 26 -7.97 -9.20 -6.90
N CYS A 27 -7.34 -10.36 -7.10
CA CYS A 27 -6.93 -10.86 -8.42
C CYS A 27 -6.15 -9.81 -9.24
N ALA A 28 -5.34 -8.99 -8.58
CA ALA A 28 -4.59 -7.91 -9.20
C ALA A 28 -3.26 -8.39 -9.82
N GLU A 29 -2.81 -7.67 -10.83
CA GLU A 29 -1.43 -7.82 -11.31
C GLU A 29 -0.46 -7.16 -10.32
N ILE A 30 0.64 -7.83 -10.00
CA ILE A 30 1.62 -7.35 -9.03
C ILE A 30 2.96 -7.04 -9.68
N PHE A 31 3.53 -5.88 -9.35
CA PHE A 31 4.78 -5.40 -9.92
C PHE A 31 5.71 -4.86 -8.84
N LYS A 32 7.01 -5.19 -8.92
CA LYS A 32 8.03 -4.40 -8.23
C LYS A 32 8.17 -3.07 -8.95
N VAL A 33 8.30 -1.98 -8.21
CA VAL A 33 8.45 -0.63 -8.80
C VAL A 33 9.67 -0.51 -9.72
N SER A 34 10.70 -1.34 -9.51
CA SER A 34 11.91 -1.39 -10.36
C SER A 34 11.71 -2.13 -11.68
N GLU A 35 10.63 -2.91 -11.82
CA GLU A 35 10.38 -3.81 -12.95
C GLU A 35 9.25 -3.29 -13.86
N ILE A 36 8.69 -2.10 -13.56
CA ILE A 36 7.54 -1.54 -14.25
C ILE A 36 7.78 -0.09 -14.69
N LYS A 37 7.21 0.28 -15.84
CA LYS A 37 7.16 1.66 -16.31
C LYS A 37 5.79 2.26 -16.00
N ALA A 38 5.76 3.58 -15.77
CA ALA A 38 4.53 4.30 -15.48
C ALA A 38 3.46 4.12 -16.58
N ASP A 39 3.87 4.07 -17.84
CA ASP A 39 2.96 3.92 -19.00
C ASP A 39 2.12 2.64 -18.92
N LYS A 40 2.69 1.55 -18.39
CA LYS A 40 1.96 0.29 -18.23
C LYS A 40 0.84 0.41 -17.19
N LEU A 41 1.00 1.29 -16.20
CA LEU A 41 -0.01 1.53 -15.17
C LEU A 41 -1.21 2.33 -15.69
N GLU A 42 -1.09 2.96 -16.86
CA GLU A 42 -2.20 3.66 -17.51
C GLU A 42 -3.33 2.71 -17.96
N GLU A 43 -3.02 1.42 -18.14
CA GLU A 43 -3.98 0.38 -18.52
C GLU A 43 -4.90 -0.08 -17.37
N PHE A 44 -4.63 0.36 -16.13
CA PHE A 44 -5.35 -0.06 -14.93
C PHE A 44 -6.33 1.01 -14.45
N ASP A 45 -7.43 0.58 -13.83
CA ASP A 45 -8.44 1.47 -13.25
C ASP A 45 -8.09 1.85 -11.80
N THR A 46 -7.42 0.93 -11.09
CA THR A 46 -6.99 1.10 -9.70
C THR A 46 -5.52 0.78 -9.56
N ILE A 47 -4.77 1.69 -8.95
CA ILE A 47 -3.35 1.54 -8.66
C ILE A 47 -3.18 1.52 -7.15
N VAL A 48 -2.65 0.42 -6.61
CA VAL A 48 -2.33 0.25 -5.19
C VAL A 48 -0.82 0.30 -5.02
N TYR A 49 -0.30 1.37 -4.43
CA TYR A 49 1.11 1.50 -4.14
C TYR A 49 1.43 1.04 -2.71
N CYS A 50 2.26 0.00 -2.56
CA CYS A 50 2.71 -0.51 -1.27
C CYS A 50 4.18 -0.12 -1.02
N GLY A 51 4.44 0.64 0.05
CA GLY A 51 5.79 1.05 0.42
C GLY A 51 6.04 0.98 1.91
N GLY A 52 7.28 0.70 2.31
CA GLY A 52 7.67 0.76 3.71
C GLY A 52 7.68 2.20 4.23
N LEU A 53 7.15 2.43 5.42
CA LEU A 53 7.21 3.73 6.10
C LEU A 53 8.53 3.89 6.84
N TYR A 54 9.30 4.92 6.52
CA TYR A 54 10.58 5.23 7.16
C TYR A 54 10.67 6.73 7.49
N ALA A 55 11.72 7.12 8.22
CA ALA A 55 12.07 8.53 8.37
C ALA A 55 12.25 9.18 6.98
N GLY A 56 11.45 10.19 6.68
CA GLY A 56 11.41 10.87 5.37
C GLY A 56 10.33 10.40 4.40
N GLY A 57 9.50 9.41 4.77
CA GLY A 57 8.28 9.05 4.05
C GLY A 57 8.22 7.61 3.56
N ILE A 58 7.40 7.38 2.53
CA ILE A 58 7.12 6.05 1.99
C ILE A 58 8.19 5.67 0.95
N LEU A 59 8.86 4.54 1.18
CA LEU A 59 9.94 4.06 0.32
C LEU A 59 9.47 3.89 -1.12
N GLY A 60 10.08 4.64 -2.04
CA GLY A 60 9.81 4.56 -3.49
C GLY A 60 8.59 5.34 -3.97
N PHE A 61 7.91 6.08 -3.08
CA PHE A 61 6.71 6.86 -3.43
C PHE A 61 6.96 7.95 -4.48
N SER A 62 8.21 8.36 -4.67
CA SER A 62 8.60 9.27 -5.76
C SER A 62 8.17 8.78 -7.14
N PHE A 63 8.07 7.46 -7.36
CA PHE A 63 7.55 6.91 -8.61
C PHE A 63 6.09 7.33 -8.86
N ILE A 64 5.22 7.25 -7.85
CA ILE A 64 3.83 7.68 -7.96
C ILE A 64 3.77 9.20 -8.06
N LYS A 65 4.48 9.91 -7.18
CA LYS A 65 4.49 11.38 -7.13
C LYS A 65 4.90 11.99 -8.47
N ASN A 66 5.97 11.49 -9.09
CA ASN A 66 6.50 12.04 -10.33
C ASN A 66 5.63 11.73 -11.55
N ASN A 67 4.76 10.71 -11.47
CA ASN A 67 3.87 10.28 -12.54
C ASN A 67 2.40 10.57 -12.23
N TYR A 68 2.10 11.38 -11.20
CA TYR A 68 0.74 11.59 -10.69
C TYR A 68 -0.24 12.04 -11.77
N TYR A 69 0.19 12.90 -12.71
CA TYR A 69 -0.66 13.37 -13.82
C TYR A 69 -1.15 12.25 -14.75
N LYS A 70 -0.47 11.10 -14.79
CA LYS A 70 -0.90 9.91 -15.55
C LYS A 70 -1.96 9.09 -14.83
N PHE A 71 -2.14 9.34 -13.54
CA PHE A 71 -2.95 8.52 -12.64
C PHE A 71 -4.04 9.33 -11.93
N CYS A 72 -4.21 10.62 -12.26
CA CYS A 72 -5.07 11.54 -11.51
C CYS A 72 -6.57 11.28 -11.73
N ASP A 73 -6.93 10.63 -12.82
CA ASP A 73 -8.27 10.16 -13.16
C ASP A 73 -8.56 8.74 -12.63
N LYS A 74 -7.54 8.09 -12.02
CA LYS A 74 -7.61 6.72 -11.54
C LYS A 74 -7.81 6.66 -10.04
N LYS A 75 -8.26 5.50 -9.56
CA LYS A 75 -8.31 5.23 -8.13
C LYS A 75 -6.91 4.89 -7.63
N LEU A 76 -6.30 5.83 -6.92
CA LEU A 76 -4.96 5.66 -6.32
C LEU A 76 -5.08 5.36 -4.83
N ILE A 77 -4.57 4.21 -4.40
CA ILE A 77 -4.50 3.79 -3.00
C ILE A 77 -3.04 3.65 -2.60
N VAL A 78 -2.66 4.22 -1.44
CA VAL A 78 -1.30 4.12 -0.90
C VAL A 78 -1.33 3.35 0.40
N VAL A 79 -0.62 2.24 0.45
CA VAL A 79 -0.46 1.37 1.62
C VAL A 79 0.93 1.57 2.20
N ALA A 80 0.99 2.18 3.38
CA ALA A 80 2.23 2.38 4.12
C ALA A 80 2.42 1.23 5.13
N VAL A 81 3.55 0.54 5.03
CA VAL A 81 3.88 -0.60 5.89
C VAL A 81 4.97 -0.18 6.87
N GLY A 82 4.62 -0.01 8.14
CA GLY A 82 5.56 0.37 9.21
C GLY A 82 5.40 -0.53 10.44
N ALA A 83 6.47 -0.73 11.19
CA ALA A 83 6.41 -1.48 12.45
C ALA A 83 6.09 -0.53 13.61
N THR A 84 5.22 -0.97 14.52
CA THR A 84 5.06 -0.36 15.85
C THR A 84 5.52 -1.36 16.91
N LEU A 85 6.17 -0.88 17.97
CA LEU A 85 6.77 -1.72 19.01
C LEU A 85 5.76 -2.16 20.08
N LYS A 86 4.53 -1.64 20.10
CA LYS A 86 3.61 -1.82 21.23
C LYS A 86 2.54 -2.85 20.92
N LYS A 87 2.60 -3.99 21.60
CA LYS A 87 1.53 -5.00 21.62
C LYS A 87 0.56 -4.84 22.78
N ASP A 88 0.98 -4.21 23.90
CA ASP A 88 0.20 -4.20 25.15
C ASP A 88 0.32 -2.92 26.02
N GLU A 89 0.94 -1.84 25.53
CA GLU A 89 0.94 -0.54 26.23
C GLU A 89 -0.01 0.44 25.55
N GLU A 90 -0.70 1.25 26.37
CA GLU A 90 -1.50 2.38 25.93
C GLU A 90 -0.76 3.14 24.82
N LEU A 91 -1.39 3.21 23.64
CA LEU A 91 -0.85 3.96 22.51
C LEU A 91 -0.69 5.41 22.98
N ASP A 92 0.51 5.97 22.82
CA ASP A 92 0.73 7.39 23.06
C ASP A 92 -0.09 8.23 22.07
N ASP A 93 -0.31 9.50 22.42
CA ASP A 93 -1.18 10.39 21.66
C ASP A 93 -0.67 10.64 20.25
N ASP A 94 0.66 10.59 20.05
CA ASP A 94 1.28 10.68 18.72
C ASP A 94 0.92 9.46 17.87
N THR A 95 1.05 8.25 18.43
CA THR A 95 0.67 7.01 17.73
C THR A 95 -0.82 6.98 17.44
N LYS A 96 -1.67 7.44 18.37
CA LYS A 96 -3.12 7.58 18.16
C LYS A 96 -3.42 8.57 17.04
N GLY A 97 -2.76 9.73 17.01
CA GLY A 97 -2.92 10.75 15.97
C GLY A 97 -2.51 10.24 14.59
N MET A 98 -1.41 9.48 14.50
CA MET A 98 -0.99 8.83 13.27
C MET A 98 -2.03 7.81 12.80
N ILE A 99 -2.47 6.89 13.67
CA ILE A 99 -3.44 5.85 13.30
C ILE A 99 -4.77 6.48 12.85
N ALA A 100 -5.25 7.50 13.54
CA ALA A 100 -6.47 8.22 13.18
C ALA A 100 -6.42 8.81 11.76
N THR A 101 -5.22 9.15 11.28
CA THR A 101 -5.02 9.71 9.94
C THR A 101 -4.94 8.64 8.84
N TYR A 102 -4.41 7.44 9.14
CA TYR A 102 -4.15 6.39 8.15
C TYR A 102 -5.22 5.29 8.08
N GLY A 103 -6.27 5.38 8.88
CA GLY A 103 -7.44 4.51 8.78
C GLY A 103 -7.38 3.34 9.75
N GLN A 104 -6.41 2.40 9.65
CA GLN A 104 -6.36 1.19 10.50
C GLN A 104 -4.94 0.57 10.59
N VAL A 105 -4.70 -0.24 11.64
CA VAL A 105 -3.46 -1.05 11.82
C VAL A 105 -3.70 -2.46 11.28
N ALA A 106 -2.80 -2.94 10.42
CA ALA A 106 -2.80 -4.33 9.95
C ALA A 106 -1.71 -5.15 10.68
N ASP A 107 -2.09 -6.31 11.23
CA ASP A 107 -1.15 -7.26 11.84
C ASP A 107 -0.46 -8.10 10.76
N PHE A 108 0.87 -8.08 10.78
CA PHE A 108 1.79 -8.77 9.87
C PHE A 108 1.65 -10.29 9.87
N THR A 109 1.03 -10.84 10.91
CA THR A 109 0.81 -12.27 11.10
C THR A 109 -0.60 -12.71 10.72
N ASN A 110 -1.53 -11.76 10.59
CA ASN A 110 -2.93 -12.03 10.31
C ASN A 110 -3.34 -11.48 8.94
N LYS A 111 -3.46 -12.36 7.94
CA LYS A 111 -3.89 -11.98 6.58
C LYS A 111 -5.24 -11.24 6.59
N ASN A 112 -6.16 -11.59 7.50
CA ASN A 112 -7.47 -10.93 7.59
C ASN A 112 -7.37 -9.45 8.02
N ALA A 113 -6.24 -9.01 8.55
CA ALA A 113 -6.04 -7.60 8.90
C ALA A 113 -6.00 -6.67 7.67
N ILE A 114 -5.88 -7.21 6.45
CA ILE A 114 -5.93 -6.42 5.21
C ILE A 114 -7.35 -6.23 4.66
N THR A 115 -8.38 -6.88 5.23
CA THR A 115 -9.77 -6.77 4.75
C THR A 115 -10.24 -5.33 4.50
N PRO A 116 -9.92 -4.32 5.34
CA PRO A 116 -10.27 -2.93 5.06
C PRO A 116 -9.66 -2.41 3.74
N ILE A 117 -8.43 -2.82 3.42
CA ILE A 117 -7.73 -2.46 2.18
C ILE A 117 -8.42 -3.12 0.99
N ILE A 118 -8.81 -4.40 1.11
CA ILE A 118 -9.52 -5.13 0.05
C ILE A 118 -10.87 -4.48 -0.25
N ASN A 119 -11.64 -4.14 0.79
CA ASN A 119 -12.90 -3.42 0.65
C ASN A 119 -12.69 -2.04 0.01
N ALA A 120 -11.65 -1.32 0.44
CA ALA A 120 -11.30 -0.04 -0.15
C ALA A 120 -10.92 -0.17 -1.63
N ILE A 121 -10.31 -1.26 -2.08
CA ILE A 121 -9.99 -1.51 -3.49
C ILE A 121 -11.26 -1.83 -4.29
N ASN A 122 -12.13 -2.70 -3.77
CA ASN A 122 -13.28 -3.22 -4.51
C ASN A 122 -14.46 -2.25 -4.66
N ASN A 123 -14.59 -1.24 -3.80
CA ASN A 123 -15.58 -0.17 -3.94
C ASN A 123 -15.42 0.62 -5.26
#